data_AF-A0A9W7IT69-F1
#
_entry.id   AF-A0A9W7IT69-F1
#
_cell.length_a   1.000
_cell.length_b   1.000
_cell.length_c   1.000
_cell.angle_alpha   90.00
_cell.angle_beta   90.00
_cell.angle_gamma   90.00
#
_symmetry.space_group_name_H-M   'P 1'
#
loop_
_entity.id
_entity.type
_entity.pdbx_description
1 polymer ?
#
loop_
_entity_poly.entity_id
_entity_poly.type
_entity_poly.pdbx_seq_one_letter_code
_entity_poly.pdbx_strand_id
1 'polypeptide(L)'
;MYRDWQEEKAQEIGKKQEEIENKIEVVDALAVKLLQRFNYSVSTMKTTSQHLSEVHTLQVELGELKGRLTEVLSNCDALCKRITAEGPEPLWSSIKPFAVDTANRSSPLDQRVVPTDQSSTSIEKN
;
A
#
# COMPACT_ATOMS: atom_id res chain seq x y z
N MET A 1 -15.81 70.15 3.55
CA MET A 1 -16.96 69.34 3.08
C MET A 1 -16.60 68.45 1.87
N TYR A 2 -16.30 68.97 0.67
CA TYR A 2 -15.90 68.11 -0.48
C TYR A 2 -14.54 67.42 -0.28
N ARG A 3 -13.57 68.13 0.30
CA ARG A 3 -12.25 67.57 0.63
C ARG A 3 -12.35 66.42 1.64
N ASP A 4 -13.11 66.63 2.71
CA ASP A 4 -13.31 65.63 3.76
C ASP A 4 -14.02 64.38 3.20
N TRP A 5 -14.98 64.56 2.30
CA TRP A 5 -15.61 63.45 1.59
C TRP A 5 -14.63 62.69 0.68
N GLN A 6 -13.75 63.40 -0.04
CA GLN A 6 -12.71 62.76 -0.86
C GLN A 6 -11.72 61.96 0.00
N GLU A 7 -11.34 62.51 1.15
CA GLU A 7 -10.44 61.87 2.11
C GLU A 7 -11.05 60.60 2.70
N GLU A 8 -12.33 60.66 3.09
CA GLU A 8 -13.10 59.50 3.56
C GLU A 8 -13.18 58.41 2.49
N LYS A 9 -13.45 58.77 1.23
CA LYS A 9 -13.49 57.79 0.12
C LYS A 9 -12.12 57.17 -0.15
N ALA A 10 -11.05 57.96 -0.11
CA ALA A 10 -9.69 57.46 -0.27
C ALA A 10 -9.32 56.46 0.84
N GLN A 11 -9.69 56.75 2.10
CA GLN A 11 -9.48 55.83 3.22
C GLN A 11 -10.28 54.53 3.07
N GLU A 12 -11.54 54.62 2.63
CA GLU A 12 -12.37 53.44 2.41
C GLU A 12 -11.82 52.54 1.30
N ILE A 13 -11.32 53.14 0.22
CA ILE A 13 -10.66 52.42 -0.88
C ILE A 13 -9.37 51.77 -0.39
N GLY A 14 -8.53 52.51 0.34
CA GLY A 14 -7.27 52.00 0.88
C GLY A 14 -7.49 50.78 1.78
N LYS A 15 -8.47 50.84 2.68
CA LYS A 15 -8.81 49.71 3.57
C LYS A 15 -9.28 48.48 2.77
N LYS A 16 -10.09 48.69 1.73
CA LYS A 16 -10.54 47.59 0.86
C LYS A 16 -9.38 46.98 0.07
N GLN A 17 -8.44 47.80 -0.42
CA GLN A 17 -7.25 47.32 -1.11
C GLN A 17 -6.36 46.49 -0.18
N GLU A 18 -6.12 46.95 1.04
CA GLU A 18 -5.35 46.22 2.05
C GLU A 18 -6.00 44.85 2.37
N GLU A 19 -7.32 44.81 2.55
CA GLU A 19 -8.04 43.54 2.77
C GLU A 19 -7.90 42.58 1.58
N ILE A 20 -7.98 43.10 0.36
CA ILE A 20 -7.80 42.31 -0.87
C ILE A 20 -6.37 41.77 -0.96
N GLU A 21 -5.37 42.61 -0.71
CA GLU A 21 -3.96 42.22 -0.74
C GLU A 21 -3.65 41.11 0.27
N ASN A 22 -4.09 41.27 1.53
CA ASN A 22 -3.96 40.24 2.56
C ASN A 22 -4.60 38.90 2.15
N LYS A 23 -5.76 38.94 1.48
CA LYS A 23 -6.42 37.72 0.98
C LYS A 23 -5.65 37.07 -0.17
N ILE A 24 -5.06 37.87 -1.06
CA ILE A 24 -4.22 37.35 -2.15
C ILE A 24 -3.00 36.64 -1.59
N GLU A 25 -2.30 37.25 -0.62
CA GLU A 25 -1.13 36.63 0.02
C GLU A 25 -1.47 35.28 0.67
N VAL A 26 -2.60 35.19 1.37
CA VAL A 26 -3.06 33.94 1.98
C VAL A 26 -3.37 32.88 0.91
N VAL A 27 -4.04 33.26 -0.18
CA VAL A 27 -4.37 32.35 -1.28
C VAL A 27 -3.11 31.86 -1.98
N ASP A 28 -2.13 32.72 -2.24
CA ASP A 28 -0.86 32.35 -2.86
C ASP A 28 -0.06 31.39 -1.97
N ALA A 29 0.03 31.69 -0.68
CA ALA A 29 0.67 30.79 0.29
C ALA A 29 -0.03 29.42 0.36
N LEU A 30 -1.36 29.41 0.28
CA LEU A 30 -2.14 28.18 0.25
C LEU A 30 -1.94 27.39 -1.06
N ALA A 31 -1.91 28.07 -2.20
CA ALA A 31 -1.71 27.47 -3.51
C ALA A 31 -0.35 26.75 -3.59
N VAL A 32 0.72 27.38 -3.10
CA VAL A 32 2.06 26.77 -3.02
C VAL A 32 2.03 25.52 -2.14
N LYS A 33 1.42 25.58 -0.96
CA LYS A 33 1.31 24.42 -0.05
C LYS A 33 0.50 23.28 -0.66
N LEU A 34 -0.58 23.59 -1.38
CA LEU A 34 -1.38 22.59 -2.09
C LEU A 34 -0.57 21.92 -3.20
N LEU A 35 0.14 22.70 -4.01
CA LEU A 35 1.01 22.17 -5.07
C LEU A 35 2.11 21.27 -4.50
N GLN A 36 2.74 21.68 -3.40
CA GLN A 36 3.76 20.88 -2.72
C GLN A 36 3.19 19.53 -2.24
N ARG A 37 2.03 19.53 -1.58
CA ARG A 37 1.36 18.30 -1.13
C ARG A 37 0.96 17.41 -2.30
N PHE A 38 0.46 18.00 -3.38
CA PHE A 38 0.09 17.25 -4.58
C PHE A 38 1.30 16.56 -5.19
N ASN A 39 2.41 17.27 -5.38
CA ASN A 39 3.64 16.70 -5.93
C ASN A 39 4.20 15.57 -5.05
N TYR A 40 4.18 15.75 -3.73
CA TYR A 40 4.57 14.69 -2.80
C TYR A 40 3.67 13.45 -2.93
N SER A 41 2.35 13.64 -3.00
CA SER A 41 1.37 12.56 -3.19
C SER A 41 1.64 11.79 -4.49
N VAL A 42 1.84 12.51 -5.60
CA VAL A 42 2.17 11.92 -6.91
C VAL A 42 3.46 11.09 -6.84
N SER A 43 4.51 11.63 -6.22
CA SER A 43 5.78 10.90 -6.06
C SER A 43 5.60 9.63 -5.23
N THR A 44 4.83 9.72 -4.15
CA THR A 44 4.53 8.57 -3.27
C THR A 44 3.74 7.52 -4.03
N MET A 45 2.68 7.90 -4.74
CA MET A 45 1.87 7.00 -5.56
C MET A 45 2.69 6.32 -6.65
N LYS A 46 3.59 7.04 -7.32
CA LYS A 46 4.49 6.47 -8.32
C LYS A 46 5.39 5.39 -7.71
N THR A 47 5.95 5.67 -6.54
CA THR A 47 6.81 4.72 -5.82
C THR A 47 6.03 3.48 -5.39
N THR A 48 4.84 3.66 -4.81
CA THR A 48 3.95 2.54 -4.44
C THR A 48 3.56 1.71 -5.65
N SER A 49 3.23 2.35 -6.78
CA SER A 49 2.91 1.66 -8.02
C SER A 49 4.08 0.82 -8.55
N GLN A 50 5.30 1.34 -8.45
CA GLN A 50 6.51 0.61 -8.83
C GLN A 50 6.71 -0.63 -7.95
N HIS A 51 6.61 -0.49 -6.63
CA HIS A 51 6.73 -1.62 -5.71
C HIS A 51 5.64 -2.68 -5.93
N LEU A 52 4.40 -2.26 -6.20
CA LEU A 52 3.32 -3.20 -6.53
C LEU A 52 3.60 -3.96 -7.84
N SER A 53 4.19 -3.28 -8.84
CA SER A 53 4.62 -3.95 -10.07
C SER A 53 5.69 -5.00 -9.81
N GLU A 54 6.67 -4.71 -8.95
CA GLU A 54 7.72 -5.66 -8.56
C GLU A 54 7.14 -6.87 -7.81
N VAL A 55 6.22 -6.64 -6.88
CA VAL A 55 5.50 -7.71 -6.17
C VAL A 55 4.73 -8.59 -7.16
N HIS A 56 4.08 -7.99 -8.17
CA HIS A 56 3.37 -8.75 -9.19
C HIS A 56 4.33 -9.65 -9.99
N THR A 57 5.47 -9.14 -10.41
CA THR A 57 6.52 -9.93 -11.09
C THR A 57 6.96 -11.11 -10.22
N LEU A 58 7.27 -10.87 -8.95
CA LEU A 58 7.67 -11.93 -8.02
C LEU A 58 6.57 -13.00 -7.82
N GLN A 59 5.30 -12.58 -7.78
CA GLN A 59 4.18 -13.50 -7.68
C GLN A 59 4.10 -14.45 -8.89
N VAL A 60 4.35 -13.95 -10.09
CA VAL A 60 4.38 -14.76 -11.32
C VAL A 60 5.54 -15.75 -11.28
N GLU A 61 6.76 -15.30 -10.98
CA GLU A 61 7.94 -16.15 -10.88
C GLU A 61 7.78 -17.26 -9.83
N LEU A 62 7.21 -16.92 -8.67
CA LEU A 62 6.89 -17.89 -7.63
C LEU A 62 5.88 -18.95 -8.11
N GLY A 63 4.88 -18.52 -8.88
CA GLY A 63 3.90 -19.42 -9.50
C GLY A 63 4.53 -20.38 -10.50
N GLU A 64 5.42 -19.89 -11.37
CA GLU A 64 6.16 -20.73 -12.32
C GLU A 64 7.06 -21.72 -11.60
N LEU A 65 7.84 -21.27 -10.61
CA LEU A 65 8.72 -22.13 -9.82
C LEU A 65 7.94 -23.24 -9.10
N LYS A 66 6.78 -22.90 -8.53
CA LYS A 66 5.88 -23.88 -7.91
C LYS A 66 5.39 -24.91 -8.94
N GLY A 67 5.05 -24.47 -10.16
CA GLY A 67 4.68 -25.35 -11.26
C GLY A 67 5.79 -26.35 -11.60
N ARG A 68 7.01 -25.85 -11.82
CA ARG A 68 8.19 -26.68 -12.10
C ARG A 68 8.51 -27.66 -10.99
N LEU A 69 8.40 -27.23 -9.72
CA LEU A 69 8.62 -28.12 -8.58
C LEU A 69 7.56 -29.23 -8.52
N THR A 70 6.31 -28.91 -8.82
CA THR A 70 5.21 -29.89 -8.87
C THR A 70 5.46 -30.93 -9.97
N GLU A 71 5.93 -30.49 -11.13
CA GLU A 71 6.31 -31.38 -12.23
C GLU A 71 7.47 -32.32 -11.83
N VAL A 72 8.53 -31.78 -11.21
CA VAL A 72 9.66 -32.58 -10.72
C VAL A 72 9.20 -33.60 -9.68
N LEU A 73 8.36 -33.21 -8.71
CA LEU A 73 7.77 -34.12 -7.72
C LEU A 73 6.97 -35.23 -8.38
N SER A 74 6.15 -34.89 -9.38
CA SER A 74 5.36 -35.88 -10.13
C SER A 74 6.25 -36.84 -10.94
N ASN A 75 7.32 -36.34 -11.55
CA ASN A 75 8.30 -37.15 -12.26
C ASN A 75 9.03 -38.11 -11.29
N CYS A 76 9.48 -37.61 -10.15
CA CYS A 76 10.07 -38.43 -9.10
C CYS A 76 9.10 -39.51 -8.60
N ASP A 77 7.83 -39.19 -8.36
CA ASP A 77 6.81 -40.17 -7.95
C ASP A 77 6.58 -41.24 -9.02
N ALA A 78 6.50 -40.84 -10.30
CA ALA A 78 6.39 -41.78 -11.42
C ALA A 78 7.63 -42.69 -11.53
N LEU A 79 8.82 -42.16 -11.27
CA LEU A 79 10.06 -42.93 -11.23
C LEU A 79 10.06 -43.93 -10.06
N CYS A 80 9.67 -43.48 -8.85
CA CYS A 80 9.53 -44.35 -7.68
C CYS A 80 8.58 -45.52 -7.97
N LYS A 81 7.40 -45.24 -8.55
CA LYS A 81 6.43 -46.28 -8.95
C LYS A 81 7.01 -47.27 -9.95
N ARG A 82 7.78 -46.80 -10.94
CA ARG A 82 8.42 -47.67 -11.94
C ARG A 82 9.48 -48.58 -11.33
N ILE A 83 10.30 -48.07 -10.42
CA ILE A 83 11.30 -48.89 -9.74
C ILE A 83 10.61 -49.96 -8.85
N THR A 84 9.50 -49.62 -8.20
CA THR A 84 8.71 -50.62 -7.45
C THR A 84 8.13 -51.70 -8.38
N ALA A 85 7.73 -51.36 -9.60
CA ALA A 85 7.11 -52.31 -10.54
C ALA A 85 8.13 -53.18 -11.30
N GLU A 86 9.26 -52.60 -11.72
CA GLU A 86 10.17 -53.20 -12.70
C GLU A 86 11.64 -53.23 -12.21
N GLY A 87 11.92 -52.67 -11.03
CA GLY A 87 13.28 -52.50 -10.52
C GLY A 87 13.83 -53.71 -9.75
N PRO A 88 15.16 -53.80 -9.61
CA PRO A 88 15.81 -54.86 -8.84
C PRO A 88 15.52 -54.77 -7.33
N GLU A 89 15.36 -55.92 -6.67
CA GLU A 89 14.95 -56.08 -5.26
C GLU A 89 15.68 -55.18 -4.23
N PRO A 90 17.00 -54.88 -4.34
CA PRO A 90 17.68 -53.98 -3.41
C PRO A 90 17.16 -52.53 -3.41
N LEU A 91 16.52 -52.09 -4.49
CA LEU A 91 16.03 -50.71 -4.61
C LEU A 91 14.65 -50.53 -3.97
N TRP A 92 13.86 -51.60 -3.84
CA TRP A 92 12.52 -51.52 -3.27
C TRP A 92 12.51 -51.07 -1.81
N SER A 93 13.51 -51.47 -1.03
CA SER A 93 13.65 -51.08 0.37
C SER A 93 14.22 -49.67 0.57
N SER A 94 14.83 -49.08 -0.46
CA SER A 94 15.48 -47.76 -0.40
C SER A 94 14.56 -46.61 -0.82
N ILE A 95 13.42 -46.88 -1.45
CA ILE A 95 12.52 -45.85 -1.97
C ILE A 95 11.55 -45.40 -0.90
N LYS A 96 11.52 -44.08 -0.65
CA LYS A 96 10.50 -43.43 0.16
C LYS A 96 9.75 -42.42 -0.73
N PRO A 97 8.48 -42.67 -1.09
CA PRO A 97 7.71 -41.73 -1.90
C PRO A 97 7.63 -40.36 -1.21
N PHE A 98 7.73 -39.30 -2.00
CA PHE A 98 7.57 -37.92 -1.52
C PHE A 98 6.09 -37.66 -1.25
N ALA A 99 5.61 -38.01 -0.06
CA ALA A 99 4.26 -37.66 0.37
C ALA A 99 4.20 -36.14 0.61
N VAL A 100 3.38 -35.45 -0.18
CA VAL A 100 3.01 -34.06 0.10
C VAL A 100 1.97 -34.10 1.22
N ASP A 101 2.39 -33.79 2.45
CA ASP A 101 1.44 -33.53 3.53
C ASP A 101 0.63 -32.28 3.16
N THR A 102 -0.56 -32.48 2.59
CA THR A 102 -1.64 -31.50 2.59
C THR A 102 -2.20 -31.38 4.02
N ALA A 103 -1.34 -31.04 4.98
CA ALA A 103 -1.77 -30.56 6.28
C ALA A 103 -2.24 -29.12 6.08
N ASN A 104 -3.55 -29.01 5.89
CA ASN A 104 -4.40 -27.83 6.00
C ASN A 104 -3.74 -26.71 6.84
N ARG A 105 -3.08 -25.75 6.18
CA ARG A 105 -2.53 -24.55 6.82
C ARG A 105 -3.68 -23.59 7.06
N SER A 106 -4.52 -23.87 8.06
CA SER A 106 -5.33 -22.84 8.71
C SER A 106 -4.35 -21.79 9.25
N SER A 107 -4.18 -20.70 8.51
CA SER A 107 -3.42 -19.55 8.98
C SER A 107 -4.32 -18.78 9.96
N PRO A 108 -3.97 -18.62 11.24
CA PRO A 108 -4.61 -17.63 12.10
C PRO A 108 -3.89 -16.30 11.87
N LEU A 109 -4.28 -15.59 10.82
CA LEU A 109 -3.93 -14.19 10.62
C LEU A 109 -5.22 -13.41 10.36
N ASP A 110 -6.07 -13.37 11.38
CA ASP A 110 -6.98 -12.26 11.59
C ASP A 110 -6.78 -11.76 13.03
N GLN A 111 -5.60 -11.18 13.28
CA GLN A 111 -5.46 -10.20 14.36
C GLN A 111 -5.64 -8.83 13.72
N ARG A 112 -6.90 -8.44 13.57
CA ARG A 112 -7.31 -7.04 13.46
C ARG A 112 -6.79 -6.32 14.71
N VAL A 113 -5.64 -5.67 14.58
CA VAL A 113 -5.20 -4.62 15.50
C VAL A 113 -6.19 -3.47 15.33
N VAL A 114 -7.12 -3.35 16.27
CA VAL A 114 -7.94 -2.14 16.43
C VAL A 114 -7.08 -1.11 17.14
N PRO A 115 -6.84 0.09 16.57
CA PRO A 115 -6.17 1.17 17.27
C PRO A 115 -7.05 1.65 18.43
N THR A 116 -6.47 1.69 19.62
CA THR A 116 -7.03 2.35 20.80
C THR A 116 -7.06 3.86 20.55
N ASP A 117 -8.23 4.41 20.27
CA ASP A 117 -8.48 5.85 20.33
C ASP A 117 -8.85 6.22 21.78
N GLN A 118 -7.88 6.76 22.52
CA GLN A 118 -8.14 7.47 23.76
C GLN A 118 -8.33 8.95 23.41
N SER A 119 -9.58 9.40 23.40
CA SER A 119 -9.88 10.82 23.64
C SER A 119 -11.31 10.99 24.13
N SER A 120 -11.50 10.81 25.43
CA SER A 120 -12.71 11.26 26.13
C SER A 120 -12.45 12.68 26.65
N THR A 121 -12.83 13.68 25.88
CA THR A 121 -13.10 15.03 26.42
C THR A 121 -14.59 15.15 26.68
N SER A 122 -14.97 14.90 27.93
CA SER A 122 -16.28 15.28 28.46
C SER A 122 -16.33 16.81 28.62
N ILE A 123 -17.27 17.44 27.92
CA ILE A 123 -17.80 18.75 28.30
C ILE A 123 -19.13 18.49 28.98
N GLU A 124 -19.22 18.69 30.29
CA GLU A 124 -20.52 18.93 30.94
C GLU A 124 -20.37 19.88 32.14
N LYS A 125 -21.00 21.05 31.96
CA LYS A 125 -21.63 21.99 32.91
C LYS A 125 -21.24 21.94 34.39
N ASN A 126 -20.73 23.07 34.87
CA ASN A 126 -21.39 23.88 35.92
C ASN A 126 -21.00 25.35 35.76
#